data_AF-A0AAV3XMG8-F1
#
_entry.id   AF-A0AAV3XMG8-F1
#
_cell.length_a   1.000
_cell.length_b   1.000
_cell.length_c   1.000
_cell.angle_alpha   90.00
_cell.angle_beta   90.00
_cell.angle_gamma   90.00
#
_symmetry.space_group_name_H-M   'P 1'
#
loop_
_entity.id
_entity.type
_entity.pdbx_description
1 polymer ?
#
loop_
_entity_poly.entity_id
_entity_poly.type
_entity_poly.pdbx_seq_one_letter_code
_entity_poly.pdbx_strand_id
1 'polypeptide(L)'
;MVGVLAFQIPVDRVSDIVNGFGKWKENGLGDSGETYLVGSDATMRSKSRFLIEDKDKFTKSLSESGLPESSVKKIRELDTTILFLPVDVKGVKQALSGKTVLLRNKDYRGSEVLGAYQPVEIDGLRWAIAAEMDVSEAFAPISTFQRQVVIGATLIVVLITLVAMWLARLFVKPIDRLIASTQKLDSGDGESMVASGTRDEFNDLARSINDKVYSMRDQIRQVEQHNAENQNLIDLLLPTKIAKRIKQGEGVIADPVSNVSIIFTDLHRFSKLFESLSSEEVVLLLDALVDAFDDLADKYGLEKIKTIGDGYIAVCGLSVARLDGDKRTIDCALEMLGHVRRFNYERGLNLDLRIGINTGDLTSGIVGKSRYAYDVWGEAVNIAHRLKSSCPPGSILVSESVRDRLSDLYEFEPFEIIEESDKESFPAWKLRHHLPAQTEPSEPSKKSQAAKKAQPVKGNSAVKAKLADETGAGTVATGKTSSEVAAEPPDDGASPSAI
;
A
#
# COMPACT_ATOMS: atom_id res chain seq x y z
N MET A 1 111.85 -49.90 20.43
CA MET A 1 110.95 -50.78 21.22
C MET A 1 109.63 -50.05 21.32
N VAL A 2 108.58 -50.51 20.63
CA VAL A 2 107.25 -49.89 20.73
C VAL A 2 106.60 -50.50 21.97
N GLY A 3 106.49 -49.73 23.05
CA GLY A 3 105.71 -50.13 24.22
C GLY A 3 104.23 -49.91 23.93
N VAL A 4 103.42 -50.96 24.04
CA VAL A 4 101.95 -50.84 23.94
C VAL A 4 101.40 -50.74 25.35
N LEU A 5 100.76 -49.62 25.65
CA LEU A 5 100.02 -49.42 26.90
C LEU A 5 98.55 -49.78 26.63
N ALA A 6 98.11 -50.92 27.14
CA ALA A 6 96.72 -51.35 27.03
C ALA A 6 95.95 -50.91 28.28
N PHE A 7 94.94 -50.06 28.09
CA PHE A 7 94.00 -49.68 29.14
C PHE A 7 92.64 -50.34 28.91
N GLN A 8 92.11 -51.01 29.94
CA GLN A 8 90.75 -51.53 29.92
C GLN A 8 89.78 -50.48 30.47
N ILE A 9 88.86 -50.02 29.63
CA ILE A 9 87.78 -49.10 30.03
C ILE A 9 86.50 -49.92 30.27
N PRO A 10 85.80 -49.76 31.40
CA PRO A 10 84.51 -50.40 31.62
C PRO A 10 83.49 -49.94 30.58
N VAL A 11 83.06 -50.86 29.72
CA VAL A 11 82.16 -50.59 28.60
C VAL A 11 80.74 -50.27 29.07
N ASP A 12 80.35 -50.81 30.23
CA ASP A 12 79.08 -50.53 30.88
C ASP A 12 78.99 -49.05 31.27
N ARG A 13 80.06 -48.49 31.85
CA ARG A 13 80.08 -47.07 32.25
C ARG A 13 79.96 -46.14 31.04
N VAL A 14 80.59 -46.48 29.92
CA VAL A 14 80.46 -45.73 28.67
C VAL A 14 79.03 -45.83 28.14
N SER A 15 78.46 -47.04 28.15
CA SER A 15 77.09 -47.27 27.71
C SER A 15 76.08 -46.53 28.59
N ASP A 16 76.28 -46.49 29.91
CA ASP A 16 75.44 -45.76 30.85
C ASP A 16 75.50 -44.25 30.61
N ILE A 17 76.69 -43.67 30.44
CA ILE A 17 76.83 -42.23 30.15
C ILE A 17 76.10 -41.88 28.85
N VAL A 18 76.34 -42.67 27.80
CA VAL A 18 75.76 -42.43 26.47
C VAL A 18 74.24 -42.62 26.48
N ASN A 19 73.73 -43.62 27.19
CA ASN A 19 72.28 -43.84 27.36
C ASN A 19 71.64 -43.01 28.49
N GLY A 20 72.36 -42.06 29.09
CA GLY A 20 71.84 -41.21 30.16
C GLY A 20 71.37 -41.98 31.40
N PHE A 21 72.06 -43.06 31.76
CA PHE A 21 71.79 -43.92 32.92
C PHE A 21 70.36 -44.52 32.93
N GLY A 22 69.78 -44.75 31.76
CA GLY A 22 68.40 -45.25 31.63
C GLY A 22 67.32 -44.20 31.91
N LYS A 23 67.69 -42.95 32.17
CA LYS A 23 66.76 -41.84 32.43
C LYS A 23 66.44 -41.06 31.14
N TRP A 24 66.07 -41.77 30.08
CA TRP A 24 65.98 -41.21 28.73
C TRP A 24 65.05 -39.99 28.62
N LYS A 25 63.85 -40.04 29.22
CA LYS A 25 62.91 -38.91 29.22
C LYS A 25 63.44 -37.68 29.94
N GLU A 26 64.05 -37.87 31.12
CA GLU A 26 64.64 -36.78 31.92
C GLU A 26 65.79 -36.09 31.17
N ASN A 27 66.53 -36.87 30.36
CA ASN A 27 67.66 -36.38 29.57
C ASN A 27 67.29 -35.85 28.18
N GLY A 28 65.98 -35.72 27.88
CA GLY A 28 65.52 -35.17 26.59
C GLY A 28 65.57 -36.12 25.41
N LEU A 29 65.78 -37.42 25.65
CA LEU A 29 65.71 -38.47 24.61
C LEU A 29 64.28 -38.98 24.38
N GLY A 30 63.30 -38.55 25.17
CA GLY A 30 61.89 -38.85 24.92
C GLY A 30 61.57 -40.36 24.91
N ASP A 31 60.57 -40.76 24.13
CA ASP A 31 60.09 -42.14 24.01
C ASP A 31 60.91 -42.99 23.02
N SER A 32 61.47 -42.37 21.99
CA SER A 32 62.17 -43.04 20.88
C SER A 32 63.62 -42.63 20.70
N GLY A 33 64.07 -41.58 21.37
CA GLY A 33 65.41 -41.06 21.15
C GLY A 33 66.50 -41.93 21.76
N GLU A 34 67.63 -42.05 21.09
CA GLU A 34 68.78 -42.75 21.61
C GLU A 34 70.06 -42.01 21.27
N THR A 35 71.08 -42.27 22.08
CA THR A 35 72.45 -41.86 21.76
C THR A 35 73.30 -43.11 21.72
N TYR A 36 74.21 -43.20 20.76
CA TYR A 36 75.13 -44.33 20.67
C TYR A 36 76.48 -43.91 20.05
N LEU A 37 77.51 -44.70 20.32
CA LEU A 37 78.84 -44.55 19.74
C LEU A 37 79.06 -45.56 18.61
N VAL A 38 79.79 -45.15 17.57
CA VAL A 38 80.17 -46.01 16.44
C VAL A 38 81.67 -45.92 16.18
N GLY A 39 82.31 -47.06 15.96
CA GLY A 39 83.72 -47.14 15.60
C GLY A 39 84.01 -46.84 14.13
N SER A 40 85.30 -46.73 13.78
CA SER A 40 85.76 -46.56 12.39
C SER A 40 85.44 -47.76 11.48
N ASP A 41 85.10 -48.91 12.04
CA ASP A 41 84.59 -50.11 11.37
C ASP A 41 83.07 -50.08 11.15
N ALA A 42 82.42 -48.96 11.45
CA ALA A 42 80.97 -48.76 11.36
C ALA A 42 80.14 -49.72 12.25
N THR A 43 80.70 -50.25 13.34
CA THR A 43 79.94 -51.03 14.33
C THR A 43 79.77 -50.28 15.65
N MET A 44 78.72 -50.58 16.42
CA MET A 44 78.46 -49.88 17.68
C MET A 44 79.57 -50.08 18.74
N ARG A 45 79.74 -49.09 19.61
CA ARG A 45 80.65 -49.07 20.77
C ARG A 45 79.94 -48.88 22.10
N SER A 46 78.62 -48.69 22.08
CA SER A 46 77.75 -48.64 23.25
C SER A 46 76.56 -49.59 23.07
N LYS A 47 75.95 -50.01 24.18
CA LYS A 47 74.69 -50.77 24.16
C LYS A 47 73.56 -49.87 23.62
N SER A 48 72.74 -50.35 22.69
CA SER A 48 71.56 -49.59 22.22
C SER A 48 70.52 -49.52 23.33
N ARG A 49 69.83 -48.37 23.43
CA ARG A 49 68.67 -48.17 24.31
C ARG A 49 67.62 -49.26 24.12
N PHE A 50 67.30 -49.59 22.88
CA PHE A 50 66.21 -50.52 22.58
C PHE A 50 66.50 -51.95 23.01
N LEU A 51 67.78 -52.34 23.06
CA LEU A 51 68.18 -53.63 23.64
C LEU A 51 67.93 -53.67 25.15
N ILE A 52 68.07 -52.53 25.84
CA ILE A 52 67.84 -52.38 27.29
C ILE A 52 66.33 -52.34 27.60
N GLU A 53 65.55 -51.61 26.79
CA GLU A 53 64.11 -51.44 27.01
C GLU A 53 63.30 -52.71 26.71
N ASP A 54 63.51 -53.32 25.53
CA ASP A 54 62.76 -54.51 25.10
C ASP A 54 63.58 -55.31 24.09
N LYS A 55 64.34 -56.28 24.60
CA LYS A 55 65.23 -57.15 23.83
C LYS A 55 64.51 -57.93 22.73
N ASP A 56 63.30 -58.42 23.01
CA ASP A 56 62.57 -59.26 22.06
C ASP A 56 62.03 -58.42 20.89
N LYS A 57 61.42 -57.27 21.21
CA LYS A 57 60.98 -56.30 20.19
C LYS A 57 62.15 -55.76 19.37
N PHE A 58 63.27 -55.47 20.03
CA PHE A 58 64.47 -54.95 19.35
C PHE A 58 65.05 -55.96 18.37
N THR A 59 65.28 -57.20 18.80
CA THR A 59 65.84 -58.24 17.92
C THR A 59 64.91 -58.58 16.75
N LYS A 60 63.59 -58.48 16.95
CA LYS A 60 62.61 -58.55 15.86
C LYS A 60 62.78 -57.39 14.86
N SER A 61 62.88 -56.15 15.34
CA SER A 61 63.07 -54.97 14.48
C SER A 61 64.36 -55.05 13.65
N LEU A 62 65.45 -55.58 14.21
CA LEU A 62 66.71 -55.78 13.49
C LEU A 62 66.60 -56.86 12.40
N SER A 63 65.79 -57.89 12.63
CA SER A 63 65.55 -58.93 11.63
C SER A 63 64.74 -58.38 10.45
N GLU A 64 63.74 -57.53 10.75
CA GLU A 64 62.92 -56.84 9.75
C GLU A 64 63.69 -55.77 8.97
N SER A 65 64.71 -55.16 9.57
CA SER A 65 65.59 -54.17 8.89
C SER A 65 66.60 -54.80 7.92
N GLY A 66 66.69 -56.14 7.88
CA GLY A 66 67.55 -56.88 6.96
C GLY A 66 68.95 -57.20 7.51
N LEU A 67 69.15 -57.12 8.82
CA LEU A 67 70.41 -57.53 9.45
C LEU A 67 70.57 -59.08 9.38
N PRO A 68 71.77 -59.61 9.07
CA PRO A 68 71.98 -61.06 9.02
C PRO A 68 71.58 -61.76 10.34
N GLU A 69 70.84 -62.87 10.24
CA GLU A 69 70.36 -63.63 11.40
C GLU A 69 71.50 -64.05 12.35
N SER A 70 72.69 -64.31 11.82
CA SER A 70 73.88 -64.62 12.61
C SER A 70 74.29 -63.50 13.57
N SER A 71 74.11 -62.24 13.16
CA SER A 71 74.43 -61.06 13.98
C SER A 71 73.33 -60.82 15.02
N VAL A 72 72.06 -60.95 14.63
CA VAL A 72 70.91 -60.85 15.54
C VAL A 72 71.01 -61.91 16.65
N LYS A 73 71.36 -63.16 16.30
CA LYS A 73 71.55 -64.24 17.26
C LYS A 73 72.67 -63.94 18.26
N LYS A 74 73.82 -63.44 17.81
CA LYS A 74 74.93 -63.04 18.68
C LYS A 74 74.55 -61.90 19.62
N ILE A 75 73.85 -60.87 19.12
CA ILE A 75 73.34 -59.76 19.96
C ILE A 75 72.40 -60.30 21.04
N ARG A 76 71.54 -61.26 20.69
CA ARG A 76 70.60 -61.89 21.65
C ARG A 76 71.32 -62.75 22.68
N GLU A 77 72.26 -63.60 22.28
CA GLU A 77 72.97 -64.51 23.19
C GLU A 77 73.97 -63.80 24.10
N LEU A 78 74.70 -62.82 23.56
CA LEU A 78 75.73 -62.06 24.30
C LEU A 78 75.19 -60.81 24.99
N ASP A 79 73.90 -60.50 24.80
CA ASP A 79 73.21 -59.35 25.38
C ASP A 79 73.90 -58.00 25.15
N THR A 80 74.49 -57.82 23.97
CA THR A 80 75.23 -56.61 23.62
C THR A 80 75.17 -56.29 22.12
N THR A 81 75.03 -55.01 21.79
CA THR A 81 75.13 -54.49 20.40
C THR A 81 76.56 -54.16 20.00
N ILE A 82 77.48 -54.12 20.96
CA ILE A 82 78.84 -53.62 20.79
C ILE A 82 79.61 -54.58 19.88
N LEU A 83 80.25 -54.04 18.84
CA LEU A 83 80.93 -54.77 17.76
C LEU A 83 80.03 -55.65 16.86
N PHE A 84 78.80 -55.98 17.28
CA PHE A 84 77.91 -56.89 16.55
C PHE A 84 76.83 -56.19 15.72
N LEU A 85 76.49 -54.94 16.04
CA LEU A 85 75.50 -54.17 15.31
C LEU A 85 76.20 -53.18 14.35
N PRO A 86 76.18 -53.44 13.03
CA PRO A 86 76.66 -52.49 12.04
C PRO A 86 75.67 -51.33 11.88
N VAL A 87 76.20 -50.12 11.77
CA VAL A 87 75.44 -48.89 11.57
C VAL A 87 75.89 -48.25 10.25
N ASP A 88 75.22 -48.64 9.17
CA ASP A 88 75.42 -48.00 7.86
C ASP A 88 74.46 -46.83 7.68
N VAL A 89 74.79 -45.71 8.33
CA VAL A 89 74.01 -44.49 8.29
C VAL A 89 74.83 -43.35 7.68
N LYS A 90 74.22 -42.56 6.79
CA LYS A 90 74.88 -41.43 6.12
C LYS A 90 75.43 -40.39 7.12
N GLY A 91 74.75 -40.18 8.24
CA GLY A 91 75.19 -39.30 9.33
C GLY A 91 76.47 -39.81 9.99
N VAL A 92 76.49 -41.08 10.37
CA VAL A 92 77.67 -41.75 10.96
C VAL A 92 78.86 -41.73 10.01
N LYS A 93 78.67 -42.05 8.71
CA LYS A 93 79.75 -41.98 7.71
C LYS A 93 80.37 -40.58 7.61
N GLN A 94 79.55 -39.53 7.71
CA GLN A 94 80.03 -38.14 7.70
C GLN A 94 80.73 -37.77 9.02
N ALA A 95 80.20 -38.19 10.16
CA ALA A 95 80.85 -37.99 11.46
C ALA A 95 82.22 -38.68 11.54
N LEU A 96 82.34 -39.92 11.05
CA LEU A 96 83.62 -40.62 10.95
C LEU A 96 84.61 -39.97 9.98
N SER A 97 84.13 -39.09 9.08
CA SER A 97 84.99 -38.25 8.23
C SER A 97 85.39 -36.91 8.88
N GLY A 98 85.01 -36.67 10.13
CA GLY A 98 85.32 -35.46 10.89
C GLY A 98 84.26 -34.35 10.79
N LYS A 99 83.05 -34.62 10.28
CA LYS A 99 82.00 -33.60 10.09
C LYS A 99 80.89 -33.71 11.13
N THR A 100 80.52 -32.58 11.75
CA THR A 100 79.27 -32.48 12.52
C THR A 100 78.10 -32.25 11.57
N VAL A 101 77.05 -33.06 11.66
CA VAL A 101 75.90 -32.97 10.76
C VAL A 101 74.58 -33.24 11.49
N LEU A 102 73.56 -32.47 11.13
CA LEU A 102 72.16 -32.76 11.46
C LEU A 102 71.45 -33.14 10.17
N LEU A 103 70.85 -34.32 10.13
CA LEU A 103 70.10 -34.76 8.95
C LEU A 103 68.98 -35.72 9.31
N ARG A 104 67.98 -35.78 8.43
CA ARG A 104 66.92 -36.79 8.48
C ARG A 104 67.32 -37.98 7.62
N ASN A 105 67.21 -39.18 8.16
CA ASN A 105 67.58 -40.43 7.50
C ASN A 105 66.87 -41.63 8.14
N LYS A 106 67.10 -42.81 7.56
CA LYS A 106 66.78 -44.07 8.23
C LYS A 106 67.91 -44.49 9.14
N ASP A 107 67.58 -44.91 10.36
CA ASP A 107 68.52 -45.50 11.30
C ASP A 107 68.81 -46.97 10.93
N TYR A 108 69.56 -47.68 11.77
CA TYR A 108 69.87 -49.11 11.58
C TYR A 108 68.65 -50.04 11.79
N ARG A 109 67.55 -49.55 12.37
CA ARG A 109 66.25 -50.24 12.47
C ARG A 109 65.40 -50.03 11.21
N GLY A 110 65.81 -49.12 10.32
CA GLY A 110 65.06 -48.72 9.13
C GLY A 110 63.99 -47.65 9.40
N SER A 111 63.92 -47.13 10.62
CA SER A 111 62.99 -46.08 11.05
C SER A 111 63.48 -44.70 10.63
N GLU A 112 62.55 -43.83 10.22
CA GLU A 112 62.87 -42.44 9.89
C GLU A 112 63.18 -41.64 11.17
N VAL A 113 64.42 -41.19 11.31
CA VAL A 113 64.92 -40.44 12.46
C VAL A 113 65.45 -39.07 12.05
N LEU A 114 65.39 -38.12 12.99
CA LEU A 114 66.19 -36.90 12.96
C LEU A 114 67.44 -37.16 13.81
N GLY A 115 68.60 -37.17 13.16
CA GLY A 115 69.87 -37.50 13.82
C GLY A 115 70.85 -36.33 13.82
N ALA A 116 71.48 -36.10 14.97
CA ALA A 116 72.66 -35.28 15.14
C ALA A 116 73.88 -36.17 15.31
N TYR A 117 74.90 -35.96 14.48
CA TYR A 117 76.09 -36.79 14.42
C TYR A 117 77.34 -35.93 14.55
N GLN A 118 78.30 -36.36 15.37
CA GLN A 118 79.55 -35.63 15.60
C GLN A 118 80.74 -36.59 15.73
N PRO A 119 81.94 -36.25 15.20
CA PRO A 119 83.16 -37.00 15.50
C PRO A 119 83.51 -36.96 16.99
N VAL A 120 83.95 -38.11 17.51
CA VAL A 120 84.58 -38.24 18.82
C VAL A 120 86.03 -38.65 18.58
N GLU A 121 86.93 -37.68 18.68
CA GLU A 121 88.37 -37.89 18.51
C GLU A 121 89.01 -38.14 19.87
N ILE A 122 89.46 -39.37 20.07
CA ILE A 122 90.29 -39.78 21.21
C ILE A 122 91.63 -40.20 20.61
N ASP A 123 92.75 -39.91 21.28
CA ASP A 123 94.08 -40.26 20.76
C ASP A 123 94.15 -41.75 20.36
N GLY A 124 94.31 -42.01 19.05
CA GLY A 124 94.36 -43.36 18.47
C GLY A 124 92.99 -44.02 18.18
N LEU A 125 91.86 -43.39 18.51
CA LEU A 125 90.51 -43.90 18.26
C LEU A 125 89.66 -42.86 17.52
N ARG A 126 89.14 -43.24 16.35
CA ARG A 126 88.22 -42.41 15.57
C ARG A 126 86.81 -42.95 15.68
N TRP A 127 85.98 -42.33 16.52
CA TRP A 127 84.59 -42.72 16.72
C TRP A 127 83.64 -41.62 16.25
N ALA A 128 82.37 -41.96 16.15
CA ALA A 128 81.28 -41.02 15.97
C ALA A 128 80.27 -41.20 17.11
N ILE A 129 79.70 -40.11 17.58
CA ILE A 129 78.51 -40.11 18.42
C ILE A 129 77.31 -39.74 17.57
N ALA A 130 76.23 -40.50 17.72
CA ALA A 130 74.93 -40.24 17.11
C ALA A 130 73.92 -40.03 18.23
N ALA A 131 73.10 -38.98 18.13
CA ALA A 131 71.91 -38.78 18.92
C ALA A 131 70.72 -38.66 17.96
N GLU A 132 69.79 -39.59 18.03
CA GLU A 132 68.69 -39.77 17.09
C GLU A 132 67.35 -39.77 17.82
N MET A 133 66.29 -39.34 17.14
CA MET A 133 64.90 -39.44 17.62
C MET A 133 63.98 -39.70 16.44
N ASP A 134 62.95 -40.54 16.60
CA ASP A 134 62.02 -40.85 15.53
C ASP A 134 61.30 -39.56 15.07
N VAL A 135 61.19 -39.37 13.76
CA VAL A 135 60.52 -38.19 13.16
C VAL A 135 59.07 -38.07 13.63
N SER A 136 58.39 -39.20 13.87
CA SER A 136 57.01 -39.20 14.39
C SER A 136 56.90 -38.59 15.78
N GLU A 137 57.89 -38.79 16.65
CA GLU A 137 57.92 -38.18 17.98
C GLU A 137 58.35 -36.71 17.89
N ALA A 138 59.46 -36.45 17.19
CA ALA A 138 60.01 -35.10 17.04
C ALA A 138 58.99 -34.09 16.47
N PHE A 139 58.11 -34.54 15.56
CA PHE A 139 57.06 -33.72 14.94
C PHE A 139 55.64 -34.01 15.48
N ALA A 140 55.46 -34.85 16.50
CA ALA A 140 54.16 -35.11 17.13
C ALA A 140 53.46 -33.82 17.63
N PRO A 141 54.17 -32.85 18.26
CA PRO A 141 53.55 -31.60 18.67
C PRO A 141 53.00 -30.79 17.49
N ILE A 142 53.73 -30.75 16.38
CA ILE A 142 53.36 -29.99 15.17
C ILE A 142 52.12 -30.62 14.51
N SER A 143 52.10 -31.94 14.32
CA SER A 143 50.96 -32.63 13.73
C SER A 143 49.70 -32.54 14.60
N THR A 144 49.86 -32.58 15.93
CA THR A 144 48.75 -32.40 16.88
C THR A 144 48.20 -30.99 16.81
N PHE A 145 49.06 -29.97 16.76
CA PHE A 145 48.66 -28.57 16.58
C PHE A 145 47.92 -28.36 15.26
N GLN A 146 48.45 -28.88 14.14
CA GLN A 146 47.80 -28.81 12.83
C GLN A 146 46.38 -29.39 12.88
N ARG A 147 46.20 -30.56 13.50
CA ARG A 147 44.87 -31.18 13.67
C ARG A 147 43.93 -30.31 14.49
N GLN A 148 44.41 -29.72 15.59
CA GLN A 148 43.60 -28.82 16.42
C GLN A 148 43.17 -27.56 15.65
N VAL A 149 44.08 -26.96 14.87
CA VAL A 149 43.79 -25.79 14.04
C VAL A 149 42.75 -26.12 12.97
N VAL A 150 42.87 -27.25 12.28
CA VAL A 150 41.91 -27.67 11.25
C VAL A 150 40.52 -27.93 11.84
N ILE A 151 40.45 -28.62 12.98
CA ILE A 151 39.17 -28.86 13.67
C ILE A 151 38.54 -27.53 14.10
N GLY A 152 39.33 -26.64 14.72
CA GLY A 152 38.86 -25.32 15.16
C GLY A 152 38.35 -24.47 13.99
N ALA A 153 39.10 -24.40 12.90
CA ALA A 153 38.70 -23.67 11.70
C ALA A 153 37.39 -24.22 11.11
N THR A 154 37.26 -25.56 11.05
CA THR A 154 36.04 -26.21 10.55
C THR A 154 34.82 -25.87 11.43
N LEU A 155 34.97 -25.91 12.75
CA LEU A 155 33.90 -25.55 13.69
C LEU A 155 33.48 -24.08 13.54
N ILE A 156 34.44 -23.17 13.37
CA ILE A 156 34.16 -21.75 13.15
C ILE A 156 33.38 -21.54 11.85
N VAL A 157 33.78 -22.19 10.75
CA VAL A 157 33.07 -22.07 9.46
C VAL A 157 31.64 -22.59 9.58
N VAL A 158 31.42 -23.72 10.25
CA VAL A 158 30.08 -24.26 10.50
C VAL A 158 29.25 -23.29 11.35
N LEU A 159 29.83 -22.74 12.42
CA LEU A 159 29.16 -21.77 13.28
C LEU A 159 28.75 -20.51 12.50
N ILE A 160 29.67 -19.94 11.72
CA ILE A 160 29.39 -18.77 10.87
C ILE A 160 28.26 -19.06 9.89
N THR A 161 28.26 -20.25 9.28
CA THR A 161 27.22 -20.66 8.32
C THR A 161 25.85 -20.77 9.01
N LEU A 162 25.79 -21.35 10.20
CA LEU A 162 24.56 -21.46 10.98
C LEU A 162 24.02 -20.09 11.42
N VAL A 163 24.90 -19.20 11.90
CA VAL A 163 24.54 -17.83 12.29
C VAL A 163 24.05 -17.04 11.06
N ALA A 164 24.74 -17.15 9.92
CA ALA A 164 24.32 -16.52 8.68
C ALA A 164 22.94 -17.02 8.23
N MET A 165 22.68 -18.33 8.30
CA MET A 165 21.37 -18.91 7.97
C MET A 165 20.26 -18.44 8.92
N TRP A 166 20.58 -18.29 10.21
CA TRP A 166 19.64 -17.77 11.20
C TRP A 166 19.31 -16.29 10.95
N LEU A 167 20.34 -15.45 10.75
CA LEU A 167 20.17 -14.03 10.40
C LEU A 167 19.38 -13.87 9.08
N ALA A 168 19.69 -14.66 8.06
CA ALA A 168 18.94 -14.64 6.79
C ALA A 168 17.45 -14.91 7.02
N ARG A 169 17.09 -15.86 7.90
CA ARG A 169 15.68 -16.13 8.22
C ARG A 169 15.01 -15.02 9.02
N LEU A 170 15.76 -14.30 9.86
CA LEU A 170 15.23 -13.17 10.62
C LEU A 170 14.92 -11.97 9.72
N PHE A 171 15.77 -11.67 8.74
CA PHE A 171 15.62 -10.46 7.92
C PHE A 171 14.90 -10.70 6.58
N VAL A 172 15.13 -11.83 5.89
CA VAL A 172 14.58 -12.05 4.55
C VAL A 172 13.09 -12.39 4.60
N LYS A 173 12.65 -13.20 5.58
CA LYS A 173 11.24 -13.62 5.67
C LYS A 173 10.25 -12.46 5.84
N PRO A 174 10.49 -11.45 6.72
CA PRO A 174 9.64 -10.27 6.79
C PRO A 174 9.60 -9.49 5.48
N ILE A 175 10.74 -9.31 4.81
CA ILE A 175 10.84 -8.58 3.55
C ILE A 175 10.01 -9.26 2.45
N ASP A 176 10.14 -10.58 2.29
CA ASP A 176 9.37 -11.33 1.29
C ASP A 176 7.85 -11.21 1.52
N ARG A 177 7.41 -11.19 2.78
CA ARG A 177 5.99 -10.98 3.12
C ARG A 177 5.52 -9.58 2.75
N LEU A 178 6.34 -8.55 2.99
CA LEU A 178 6.02 -7.18 2.59
C LEU A 178 5.90 -7.07 1.07
N ILE A 179 6.89 -7.59 0.33
CA ILE A 179 6.89 -7.59 -1.15
C ILE A 179 5.65 -8.32 -1.70
N ALA A 180 5.35 -9.51 -1.19
CA ALA A 180 4.19 -10.28 -1.64
C ALA A 180 2.87 -9.55 -1.36
N SER A 181 2.77 -8.84 -0.23
CA SER A 181 1.57 -8.08 0.11
C SER A 181 1.40 -6.85 -0.79
N THR A 182 2.50 -6.15 -1.11
CA THR A 182 2.47 -5.01 -2.05
C THR A 182 2.10 -5.46 -3.47
N GLN A 183 2.65 -6.59 -3.95
CA GLN A 183 2.29 -7.11 -5.29
C GLN A 183 0.81 -7.51 -5.38
N LYS A 184 0.24 -8.05 -4.30
CA LYS A 184 -1.20 -8.34 -4.24
C LYS A 184 -2.05 -7.07 -4.32
N LEU A 185 -1.59 -5.99 -3.71
CA LEU A 185 -2.25 -4.68 -3.77
C LEU A 185 -2.34 -4.14 -5.19
N ASP A 186 -1.27 -4.27 -5.98
CA ASP A 186 -1.25 -3.85 -7.40
C ASP A 186 -2.17 -4.71 -8.28
N SER A 187 -2.38 -5.97 -7.92
CA SER A 187 -3.23 -6.91 -8.67
C SER A 187 -4.74 -6.74 -8.43
N GLY A 188 -5.16 -5.78 -7.60
CA GLY A 188 -6.57 -5.50 -7.32
C GLY A 188 -7.19 -6.35 -6.20
N ASP A 189 -6.41 -7.22 -5.55
CA ASP A 189 -6.83 -8.02 -4.39
C ASP A 189 -6.64 -7.21 -3.08
N GLY A 190 -7.34 -6.08 -3.01
CA GLY A 190 -7.06 -4.99 -2.08
C GLY A 190 -7.47 -5.22 -0.62
N GLU A 191 -8.15 -6.32 -0.26
CA GLU A 191 -8.53 -6.54 1.14
C GLU A 191 -7.37 -7.08 2.01
N SER A 192 -6.29 -7.51 1.36
CA SER A 192 -5.10 -8.05 2.03
C SER A 192 -4.34 -6.94 2.76
N MET A 193 -4.54 -6.78 4.06
CA MET A 193 -3.68 -5.91 4.88
C MET A 193 -2.27 -6.47 4.97
N VAL A 194 -1.28 -5.57 4.99
CA VAL A 194 0.10 -5.95 5.27
C VAL A 194 0.21 -6.30 6.76
N ALA A 195 0.20 -7.59 7.09
CA ALA A 195 0.35 -8.09 8.45
C ALA A 195 1.83 -8.36 8.78
N SER A 196 2.43 -7.52 9.62
CA SER A 196 3.74 -7.75 10.22
C SER A 196 3.56 -8.45 11.57
N GLY A 197 4.09 -9.67 11.70
CA GLY A 197 4.12 -10.43 12.97
C GLY A 197 5.28 -10.04 13.89
N THR A 198 5.92 -8.90 13.65
CA THR A 198 7.16 -8.48 14.31
C THR A 198 6.91 -7.17 15.08
N ARG A 199 7.67 -6.91 16.15
CA ARG A 199 7.52 -5.73 17.03
C ARG A 199 8.59 -4.65 16.76
N ASP A 200 9.12 -4.63 15.55
CA ASP A 200 10.29 -3.86 15.14
C ASP A 200 9.93 -2.84 14.03
N GLU A 201 10.96 -2.24 13.42
CA GLU A 201 10.84 -1.23 12.37
C GLU A 201 10.08 -1.76 11.13
N PHE A 202 10.05 -3.08 10.90
CA PHE A 202 9.26 -3.65 9.81
C PHE A 202 7.76 -3.52 10.07
N ASN A 203 7.33 -3.49 11.33
CA ASN A 203 5.94 -3.25 11.68
C ASN A 203 5.54 -1.78 11.55
N ASP A 204 6.44 -0.86 11.83
CA ASP A 204 6.20 0.56 11.56
C ASP A 204 6.08 0.82 10.05
N LEU A 205 6.91 0.17 9.24
CA LEU A 205 6.79 0.22 7.78
C LEU A 205 5.47 -0.37 7.28
N ALA A 206 5.07 -1.54 7.80
CA ALA A 206 3.80 -2.15 7.44
C ALA A 206 2.60 -1.24 7.77
N ARG A 207 2.63 -0.58 8.94
CA ARG A 207 1.62 0.42 9.34
C ARG A 207 1.59 1.61 8.39
N SER A 208 2.75 2.21 8.09
CA SER A 208 2.83 3.36 7.18
C SER A 208 2.31 3.03 5.77
N ILE A 209 2.58 1.82 5.27
CA ILE A 209 2.02 1.35 4.00
C ILE A 209 0.49 1.24 4.11
N ASN A 210 -0.01 0.56 5.15
CA ASN A 210 -1.46 0.43 5.36
C ASN A 210 -2.16 1.80 5.45
N ASP A 211 -1.60 2.76 6.20
CA ASP A 211 -2.16 4.11 6.33
C ASP A 211 -2.28 4.83 4.98
N LYS A 212 -1.26 4.73 4.12
CA LYS A 212 -1.30 5.31 2.77
C LYS A 212 -2.35 4.63 1.88
N VAL A 213 -2.47 3.30 1.98
CA VAL A 213 -3.49 2.55 1.25
C VAL A 213 -4.89 2.99 1.67
N TYR A 214 -5.13 3.20 2.96
CA TYR A 214 -6.39 3.76 3.46
C TYR A 214 -6.65 5.16 2.93
N SER A 215 -5.66 6.07 3.01
CA SER A 215 -5.84 7.45 2.55
C SER A 215 -6.13 7.53 1.04
N MET A 216 -5.44 6.71 0.24
CA MET A 216 -5.63 6.69 -1.21
C MET A 216 -7.02 6.18 -1.60
N ARG A 217 -7.53 5.16 -0.90
CA ARG A 217 -8.90 4.66 -1.12
C ARG A 217 -9.95 5.69 -0.76
N ASP A 218 -9.76 6.38 0.36
CA ASP A 218 -10.67 7.43 0.77
C ASP A 218 -10.70 8.57 -0.27
N GLN A 219 -9.54 8.95 -0.80
CA GLN A 219 -9.45 9.93 -1.89
C GLN A 219 -10.17 9.48 -3.16
N ILE A 220 -10.00 8.23 -3.60
CA ILE A 220 -10.72 7.69 -4.78
C ILE A 220 -12.23 7.78 -4.54
N ARG A 221 -12.70 7.33 -3.37
CA ARG A 221 -14.12 7.37 -3.02
C ARG A 221 -14.68 8.79 -2.99
N GLN A 222 -13.94 9.74 -2.43
CA GLN A 222 -14.33 11.15 -2.42
C GLN A 222 -14.40 11.72 -3.85
N VAL A 223 -13.46 11.37 -4.73
CA VAL A 223 -13.48 11.81 -6.13
C VAL A 223 -14.66 11.21 -6.89
N GLU A 224 -14.96 9.92 -6.69
CA GLU A 224 -16.14 9.28 -7.27
C GLU A 224 -17.43 9.94 -6.79
N GLN A 225 -17.53 10.22 -5.49
CA GLN A 225 -18.66 10.91 -4.91
C GLN A 225 -18.81 12.33 -5.48
N HIS A 226 -17.74 13.13 -5.51
CA HIS A 226 -17.77 14.46 -6.10
C HIS A 226 -18.11 14.45 -7.59
N ASN A 227 -17.64 13.45 -8.34
CA ASN A 227 -18.00 13.30 -9.74
C ASN A 227 -19.49 12.94 -9.91
N ALA A 228 -20.03 12.09 -9.04
CA ALA A 228 -21.46 11.75 -9.05
C ALA A 228 -22.33 12.96 -8.69
N GLU A 229 -21.95 13.72 -7.66
CA GLU A 229 -22.61 14.97 -7.27
C GLU A 229 -22.58 16.00 -8.40
N ASN A 230 -21.40 16.23 -9.00
CA ASN A 230 -21.27 17.13 -10.15
C ASN A 230 -22.12 16.68 -11.35
N GLN A 231 -22.19 15.37 -11.62
CA GLN A 231 -23.01 14.85 -12.71
C GLN A 231 -24.50 15.10 -12.46
N ASN A 232 -24.98 14.87 -11.24
CA ASN A 232 -26.38 15.16 -10.85
C ASN A 232 -26.73 16.65 -11.01
N LEU A 233 -25.81 17.56 -10.64
CA LEU A 233 -26.03 19.00 -10.80
C LEU A 233 -26.09 19.43 -12.28
N ILE A 234 -25.27 18.81 -13.13
CA ILE A 234 -25.30 19.08 -14.58
C ILE A 234 -26.63 18.62 -15.18
N ASP A 235 -27.13 17.45 -14.80
CA ASP A 235 -28.37 16.88 -15.31
C ASP A 235 -29.62 17.70 -14.87
N LEU A 236 -29.55 18.41 -13.73
CA LEU A 236 -30.62 19.32 -13.29
C LEU A 236 -30.68 20.63 -14.10
N LEU A 237 -29.54 21.10 -14.62
CA LEU A 237 -29.43 22.41 -15.26
C LEU A 237 -29.57 22.36 -16.78
N LEU A 238 -29.24 21.23 -17.41
CA LEU A 238 -29.17 21.10 -18.86
C LEU A 238 -29.77 19.78 -19.32
N PRO A 239 -30.51 19.77 -20.45
CA PRO A 239 -30.90 18.52 -21.08
C PRO A 239 -29.70 17.62 -21.37
N THR A 240 -29.81 16.32 -21.10
CA THR A 240 -28.70 15.36 -21.11
C THR A 240 -27.94 15.31 -22.45
N LYS A 241 -28.64 15.53 -23.56
CA LYS A 241 -28.04 15.58 -24.91
C LYS A 241 -27.09 16.78 -25.05
N ILE A 242 -27.48 17.92 -24.50
CA ILE A 242 -26.72 19.17 -24.59
C ILE A 242 -25.54 19.15 -23.60
N ALA A 243 -25.75 18.63 -22.39
CA ALA A 243 -24.68 18.44 -21.40
C ALA A 243 -23.50 17.61 -21.94
N LYS A 244 -23.80 16.53 -22.70
CA LYS A 244 -22.76 15.71 -23.36
C LYS A 244 -21.98 16.48 -24.41
N ARG A 245 -22.66 17.28 -25.24
CA ARG A 245 -22.03 18.10 -26.31
C ARG A 245 -21.07 19.15 -25.73
N ILE A 246 -21.45 19.82 -24.64
CA ILE A 246 -20.56 20.74 -23.92
C ILE A 246 -19.36 20.01 -23.34
N LYS A 247 -19.57 18.83 -22.72
CA LYS A 247 -18.48 18.02 -22.14
C LYS A 247 -17.48 17.53 -23.20
N GLN A 248 -17.93 17.38 -24.45
CA GLN A 248 -17.10 17.04 -25.61
C GLN A 248 -16.37 18.26 -26.21
N GLY A 249 -16.57 19.46 -25.67
CA GLY A 249 -15.89 20.68 -26.09
C GLY A 249 -16.56 21.38 -27.27
N GLU A 250 -17.84 21.11 -27.56
CA GLU A 250 -18.57 21.80 -28.61
C GLU A 250 -18.85 23.26 -28.21
N GLY A 251 -18.36 24.20 -29.02
CA GLY A 251 -18.33 25.63 -28.64
C GLY A 251 -19.65 26.38 -28.80
N VAL A 252 -20.40 26.14 -29.87
CA VAL A 252 -21.71 26.79 -30.13
C VAL A 252 -22.72 25.70 -30.44
N ILE A 253 -23.79 25.64 -29.63
CA ILE A 253 -24.88 24.68 -29.81
C ILE A 253 -26.11 25.48 -30.23
N ALA A 254 -26.50 25.32 -31.49
CA ALA A 254 -27.69 25.93 -32.08
C ALA A 254 -28.33 24.92 -33.04
N ASP A 255 -29.45 24.34 -32.63
CA ASP A 255 -30.17 23.29 -33.35
C ASP A 255 -31.49 23.87 -33.91
N PRO A 256 -31.68 23.88 -35.24
CA PRO A 256 -32.97 24.21 -35.84
C PRO A 256 -33.98 23.10 -35.57
N VAL A 257 -35.17 23.47 -35.10
CA VAL A 257 -36.26 22.54 -34.80
C VAL A 257 -37.52 23.02 -35.50
N SER A 258 -38.09 22.17 -36.35
CA SER A 258 -39.28 22.48 -37.12
C SER A 258 -40.54 21.93 -36.45
N ASN A 259 -41.66 22.59 -36.72
CA ASN A 259 -43.00 22.15 -36.33
C ASN A 259 -43.18 21.92 -34.82
N VAL A 260 -42.84 22.93 -34.02
CA VAL A 260 -43.01 22.88 -32.56
C VAL A 260 -44.11 23.81 -32.09
N SER A 261 -44.82 23.42 -31.04
CA SER A 261 -45.95 24.15 -30.47
C SER A 261 -45.49 24.86 -29.20
N ILE A 262 -45.53 26.18 -29.20
CA ILE A 262 -44.98 27.05 -28.16
C ILE A 262 -46.13 27.60 -27.33
N ILE A 263 -46.03 27.53 -26.01
CA ILE A 263 -46.95 28.19 -25.09
C ILE A 263 -46.22 29.29 -24.32
N PHE A 264 -46.81 30.48 -24.31
CA PHE A 264 -46.44 31.59 -23.45
C PHE A 264 -47.59 31.86 -22.50
N THR A 265 -47.31 31.88 -21.20
CA THR A 265 -48.27 32.31 -20.19
C THR A 265 -47.77 33.53 -19.43
N ASP A 266 -48.69 34.24 -18.79
CA ASP A 266 -48.44 35.44 -18.00
C ASP A 266 -49.59 35.62 -17.01
N LEU A 267 -49.25 35.83 -15.74
CA LEU A 267 -50.23 36.10 -14.68
C LEU A 267 -50.65 37.58 -14.70
N HIS A 268 -51.82 37.85 -15.26
CA HIS A 268 -52.43 39.17 -15.19
C HIS A 268 -52.78 39.54 -13.73
N ARG A 269 -52.53 40.81 -13.36
CA ARG A 269 -52.68 41.40 -12.01
C ARG A 269 -51.65 40.93 -10.97
N PHE A 270 -50.63 40.16 -11.36
CA PHE A 270 -49.58 39.73 -10.44
C PHE A 270 -48.83 40.90 -9.77
N SER A 271 -48.62 42.02 -10.48
CA SER A 271 -48.00 43.24 -9.91
C SER A 271 -48.74 43.78 -8.68
N LYS A 272 -50.07 43.62 -8.60
CA LYS A 272 -50.87 44.06 -7.45
C LYS A 272 -50.69 43.17 -6.22
N LEU A 273 -50.26 41.91 -6.40
CA LEU A 273 -49.98 41.02 -5.28
C LEU A 273 -48.74 41.46 -4.48
N PHE A 274 -47.74 42.05 -5.15
CA PHE A 274 -46.56 42.61 -4.49
C PHE A 274 -46.88 43.77 -3.53
N GLU A 275 -48.02 44.44 -3.71
CA GLU A 275 -48.47 45.51 -2.80
C GLU A 275 -49.13 44.94 -1.53
N SER A 276 -49.57 43.67 -1.57
CA SER A 276 -50.39 43.03 -0.54
C SER A 276 -49.70 41.88 0.22
N LEU A 277 -48.63 41.33 -0.33
CA LEU A 277 -47.89 40.19 0.21
C LEU A 277 -46.43 40.57 0.45
N SER A 278 -45.78 39.89 1.42
CA SER A 278 -44.33 40.01 1.59
C SER A 278 -43.58 39.36 0.43
N SER A 279 -42.32 39.78 0.21
CA SER A 279 -41.49 39.22 -0.85
C SER A 279 -41.29 37.71 -0.73
N GLU A 280 -41.24 37.16 0.49
CA GLU A 280 -41.15 35.72 0.73
C GLU A 280 -42.43 34.98 0.31
N GLU A 281 -43.60 35.52 0.67
CA GLU A 281 -44.90 34.95 0.30
C GLU A 281 -45.15 34.98 -1.21
N VAL A 282 -44.71 36.02 -1.91
CA VAL A 282 -44.80 36.10 -3.38
C VAL A 282 -43.95 35.02 -4.04
N VAL A 283 -42.73 34.79 -3.53
CA VAL A 283 -41.85 33.74 -4.07
C VAL A 283 -42.45 32.36 -3.83
N LEU A 284 -42.94 32.06 -2.62
CA LEU A 284 -43.59 30.78 -2.31
C LEU A 284 -44.85 30.53 -3.16
N LEU A 285 -45.58 31.60 -3.48
CA LEU A 285 -46.76 31.51 -4.35
C LEU A 285 -46.36 31.24 -5.81
N LEU A 286 -45.32 31.91 -6.29
CA LEU A 286 -44.81 31.69 -7.64
C LEU A 286 -44.24 30.27 -7.78
N ASP A 287 -43.49 29.81 -6.79
CA ASP A 287 -42.94 28.44 -6.70
C ASP A 287 -44.06 27.40 -6.82
N ALA A 288 -45.12 27.52 -6.00
CA ALA A 288 -46.26 26.60 -6.05
C ALA A 288 -47.02 26.62 -7.40
N LEU A 289 -47.14 27.78 -8.05
CA LEU A 289 -47.77 27.87 -9.39
C LEU A 289 -46.88 27.30 -10.48
N VAL A 290 -45.57 27.56 -10.42
CA VAL A 290 -44.59 27.05 -11.38
C VAL A 290 -44.47 25.53 -11.25
N ASP A 291 -44.44 24.99 -10.04
CA ASP A 291 -44.46 23.54 -9.78
C ASP A 291 -45.69 22.87 -10.40
N ALA A 292 -46.87 23.45 -10.21
CA ALA A 292 -48.09 22.93 -10.81
C ALA A 292 -48.08 23.01 -12.35
N PHE A 293 -47.46 24.05 -12.92
CA PHE A 293 -47.28 24.18 -14.36
C PHE A 293 -46.24 23.20 -14.90
N ASP A 294 -45.18 22.92 -14.15
CA ASP A 294 -44.18 21.90 -14.48
C ASP A 294 -44.81 20.50 -14.49
N ASP A 295 -45.62 20.15 -13.48
CA ASP A 295 -46.37 18.88 -13.45
C ASP A 295 -47.31 18.72 -14.66
N LEU A 296 -47.99 19.81 -15.05
CA LEU A 296 -48.85 19.84 -16.23
C LEU A 296 -48.04 19.74 -17.53
N ALA A 297 -46.91 20.45 -17.62
CA ALA A 297 -46.02 20.38 -18.76
C ALA A 297 -45.49 18.95 -18.94
N ASP A 298 -45.05 18.29 -17.86
CA ASP A 298 -44.59 16.89 -17.88
C ASP A 298 -45.70 15.93 -18.30
N LYS A 299 -46.90 16.07 -17.73
CA LYS A 299 -48.08 15.25 -18.09
C LYS A 299 -48.40 15.36 -19.58
N TYR A 300 -48.36 16.57 -20.12
CA TYR A 300 -48.62 16.83 -21.54
C TYR A 300 -47.36 16.77 -22.40
N GLY A 301 -46.19 16.42 -21.88
CA GLY A 301 -44.92 16.31 -22.60
C GLY A 301 -44.48 17.60 -23.29
N LEU A 302 -44.74 18.75 -22.67
CA LEU A 302 -44.13 20.03 -22.99
C LEU A 302 -42.82 20.15 -22.21
N GLU A 303 -41.80 20.74 -22.83
CA GLU A 303 -40.51 21.00 -22.20
C GLU A 303 -40.47 22.46 -21.72
N LYS A 304 -40.29 22.66 -20.41
CA LYS A 304 -40.09 23.99 -19.83
C LYS A 304 -38.79 24.60 -20.38
N ILE A 305 -38.87 25.83 -20.88
CA ILE A 305 -37.69 26.57 -21.34
C ILE A 305 -37.18 27.49 -20.23
N LYS A 306 -38.04 28.39 -19.77
CA LYS A 306 -37.70 29.36 -18.73
C LYS A 306 -38.95 29.99 -18.15
N THR A 307 -38.79 30.56 -16.96
CA THR A 307 -39.72 31.52 -16.37
C THR A 307 -39.17 32.94 -16.60
N ILE A 308 -40.05 33.88 -16.98
CA ILE A 308 -39.69 35.30 -17.10
C ILE A 308 -40.62 36.08 -16.18
N GLY A 309 -40.14 36.41 -14.98
CA GLY A 309 -40.95 37.08 -13.97
C GLY A 309 -42.16 36.22 -13.58
N ASP A 310 -43.35 36.66 -13.98
CA ASP A 310 -44.64 36.01 -13.79
C ASP A 310 -45.13 35.20 -15.00
N GLY A 311 -44.30 35.10 -16.04
CA GLY A 311 -44.57 34.33 -17.24
C GLY A 311 -43.89 32.96 -17.26
N TYR A 312 -44.58 31.98 -17.86
CA TYR A 312 -44.10 30.62 -18.05
C TYR A 312 -44.01 30.30 -19.54
N ILE A 313 -42.88 29.73 -19.97
CA ILE A 313 -42.64 29.37 -21.37
C ILE A 313 -42.30 27.89 -21.47
N ALA A 314 -43.08 27.18 -22.27
CA ALA A 314 -42.81 25.77 -22.58
C ALA A 314 -43.03 25.49 -24.06
N VAL A 315 -42.41 24.42 -24.56
CA VAL A 315 -42.45 24.02 -25.96
C VAL A 315 -42.75 22.53 -26.07
N CYS A 316 -43.74 22.16 -26.87
CA CYS A 316 -43.97 20.78 -27.25
C CYS A 316 -43.24 20.47 -28.56
N GLY A 317 -42.51 19.35 -28.61
CA GLY A 317 -41.83 18.90 -29.83
C GLY A 317 -40.33 19.23 -29.91
N LEU A 318 -39.73 19.78 -28.84
CA LEU A 318 -38.36 20.31 -28.88
C LEU A 318 -37.28 19.21 -28.87
N SER A 319 -37.24 18.36 -27.84
CA SER A 319 -36.29 17.23 -27.75
C SER A 319 -36.79 15.96 -28.44
N VAL A 320 -38.12 15.79 -28.50
CA VAL A 320 -38.82 14.68 -29.15
C VAL A 320 -39.92 15.24 -30.03
N ALA A 321 -39.81 15.07 -31.34
CA ALA A 321 -40.83 15.53 -32.29
C ALA A 321 -42.18 14.84 -32.02
N ARG A 322 -43.25 15.63 -31.96
CA ARG A 322 -44.62 15.16 -31.71
C ARG A 322 -45.58 15.70 -32.75
N LEU A 323 -46.29 14.81 -33.45
CA LEU A 323 -47.30 15.19 -34.45
C LEU A 323 -48.57 15.76 -33.80
N ASP A 324 -48.85 15.38 -32.56
CA ASP A 324 -49.99 15.84 -31.76
C ASP A 324 -49.62 17.01 -30.82
N GLY A 325 -48.48 17.68 -31.06
CA GLY A 325 -47.97 18.76 -30.21
C GLY A 325 -48.97 19.89 -30.01
N ASP A 326 -49.65 20.32 -31.08
CA ASP A 326 -50.61 21.43 -31.03
C ASP A 326 -51.76 21.13 -30.08
N LYS A 327 -52.31 19.92 -30.17
CA LYS A 327 -53.40 19.46 -29.31
C LYS A 327 -52.96 19.38 -27.84
N ARG A 328 -51.80 18.77 -27.58
CA ARG A 328 -51.25 18.63 -26.21
C ARG A 328 -51.02 19.99 -25.57
N THR A 329 -50.55 20.96 -26.35
CA THR A 329 -50.34 22.33 -25.87
C THR A 329 -51.65 23.04 -25.54
N ILE A 330 -52.72 22.86 -26.34
CA ILE A 330 -54.06 23.39 -26.00
C ILE A 330 -54.64 22.71 -24.76
N ASP A 331 -54.57 21.38 -24.68
CA ASP A 331 -55.08 20.63 -23.51
C ASP A 331 -54.34 21.04 -22.22
N CYS A 332 -53.02 21.21 -22.30
CA CYS A 332 -52.19 21.74 -21.22
C CYS A 332 -52.64 23.15 -20.81
N ALA A 333 -52.85 24.05 -21.78
CA ALA A 333 -53.30 25.42 -21.52
C ALA A 333 -54.68 25.49 -20.85
N LEU A 334 -55.61 24.62 -21.25
CA LEU A 334 -56.93 24.52 -20.62
C LEU A 334 -56.83 24.03 -19.16
N GLU A 335 -55.96 23.05 -18.88
CA GLU A 335 -55.71 22.60 -17.51
C GLU A 335 -54.99 23.65 -16.67
N MET A 336 -54.05 24.41 -17.24
CA MET A 336 -53.40 25.54 -16.55
C MET A 336 -54.42 26.60 -16.12
N LEU A 337 -55.37 26.96 -17.00
CA LEU A 337 -56.47 27.86 -16.65
C LEU A 337 -57.35 27.29 -15.53
N GLY A 338 -57.69 26.01 -15.60
CA GLY A 338 -58.45 25.31 -14.55
C GLY A 338 -57.73 25.30 -13.21
N HIS A 339 -56.41 25.06 -13.23
CA HIS A 339 -55.57 25.03 -12.04
C HIS A 339 -55.49 26.40 -11.38
N VAL A 340 -55.25 27.49 -12.13
CA VAL A 340 -55.22 28.85 -11.59
C VAL A 340 -56.55 29.23 -10.95
N ARG A 341 -57.68 28.83 -11.54
CA ARG A 341 -59.01 29.08 -10.94
C ARG A 341 -59.20 28.35 -9.62
N ARG A 342 -58.76 27.09 -9.54
CA ARG A 342 -58.79 26.32 -8.29
C ARG A 342 -57.86 26.94 -7.24
N PHE A 343 -56.66 27.33 -7.65
CA PHE A 343 -55.67 27.99 -6.81
C PHE A 343 -56.22 29.30 -6.21
N ASN A 344 -56.90 30.11 -7.03
CA ASN A 344 -57.61 31.30 -6.58
C ASN A 344 -58.68 30.98 -5.52
N TYR A 345 -59.49 29.95 -5.75
CA TYR A 345 -60.55 29.56 -4.80
C TYR A 345 -59.99 29.10 -3.46
N GLU A 346 -58.92 28.29 -3.48
CA GLU A 346 -58.30 27.74 -2.26
C GLU A 346 -57.54 28.81 -1.45
N ARG A 347 -56.94 29.80 -2.13
CA ARG A 347 -56.10 30.83 -1.50
C ARG A 347 -56.80 32.19 -1.33
N GLY A 348 -58.00 32.36 -1.85
CA GLY A 348 -58.73 33.64 -1.81
C GLY A 348 -58.11 34.73 -2.69
N LEU A 349 -57.51 34.34 -3.80
CA LEU A 349 -56.81 35.24 -4.73
C LEU A 349 -57.63 35.50 -5.99
N ASN A 350 -57.23 36.51 -6.77
CA ASN A 350 -57.86 36.86 -8.05
C ASN A 350 -56.79 37.02 -9.14
N LEU A 351 -56.13 35.92 -9.47
CA LEU A 351 -55.17 35.82 -10.56
C LEU A 351 -55.86 35.40 -11.86
N ASP A 352 -55.54 36.07 -12.96
CA ASP A 352 -55.98 35.65 -14.29
C ASP A 352 -54.76 35.22 -15.10
N LEU A 353 -54.89 34.13 -15.84
CA LEU A 353 -53.82 33.65 -16.72
C LEU A 353 -54.11 34.12 -18.16
N ARG A 354 -53.12 34.69 -18.81
CA ARG A 354 -53.14 34.99 -20.25
C ARG A 354 -52.26 33.96 -20.95
N ILE A 355 -52.77 33.34 -22.00
CA ILE A 355 -52.04 32.30 -22.72
C ILE A 355 -52.00 32.63 -24.22
N GLY A 356 -50.80 32.63 -24.80
CA GLY A 356 -50.57 32.68 -26.23
C GLY A 356 -49.96 31.38 -26.73
N ILE A 357 -50.54 30.79 -27.77
CA ILE A 357 -50.07 29.53 -28.37
C ILE A 357 -49.79 29.75 -29.86
N ASN A 358 -48.62 29.34 -30.32
CA ASN A 358 -48.29 29.33 -31.74
C ASN A 358 -47.52 28.06 -32.10
N THR A 359 -47.62 27.67 -33.37
CA THR A 359 -46.87 26.55 -33.93
C THR A 359 -46.05 27.02 -35.12
N GLY A 360 -44.77 26.66 -35.12
CA GLY A 360 -43.85 26.98 -36.22
C GLY A 360 -42.44 26.49 -35.96
N ASP A 361 -41.50 26.98 -36.77
CA ASP A 361 -40.10 26.61 -36.69
C ASP A 361 -39.33 27.57 -35.78
N LEU A 362 -38.36 27.03 -35.04
CA LEU A 362 -37.49 27.81 -34.17
C LEU A 362 -36.06 27.26 -34.17
N THR A 363 -35.15 28.02 -33.57
CA THR A 363 -33.79 27.57 -33.24
C THR A 363 -33.67 27.47 -31.73
N SER A 364 -33.18 26.33 -31.24
CA SER A 364 -32.87 26.13 -29.82
C SER A 364 -31.38 26.04 -29.61
N GLY A 365 -30.89 26.43 -28.44
CA GLY A 365 -29.45 26.42 -28.22
C GLY A 365 -29.04 26.95 -26.87
N ILE A 366 -27.72 26.98 -26.65
CA ILE A 366 -27.14 27.52 -25.42
C ILE A 366 -26.41 28.82 -25.71
N VAL A 367 -26.68 29.82 -24.89
CA VAL A 367 -25.95 31.10 -24.90
C VAL A 367 -25.32 31.34 -23.53
N GLY A 368 -24.14 31.99 -23.55
CA GLY A 368 -23.40 32.40 -22.36
C GLY A 368 -22.09 31.64 -22.17
N LYS A 369 -21.08 32.32 -21.59
CA LYS A 369 -19.77 31.72 -21.24
C LYS A 369 -19.65 31.33 -19.76
N SER A 370 -20.28 32.11 -18.88
CA SER A 370 -20.20 31.90 -17.42
C SER A 370 -21.51 31.38 -16.81
N ARG A 371 -22.64 31.59 -17.49
CA ARG A 371 -23.95 31.04 -17.15
C ARG A 371 -24.56 30.53 -18.43
N TYR A 372 -24.55 29.21 -18.62
CA TYR A 372 -25.20 28.59 -19.76
C TYR A 372 -26.71 28.68 -19.57
N ALA A 373 -27.41 29.28 -20.54
CA ALA A 373 -28.86 29.29 -20.59
C ALA A 373 -29.29 28.58 -21.88
N TYR A 374 -30.08 27.51 -21.73
CA TYR A 374 -30.77 26.89 -22.85
C TYR A 374 -32.03 27.69 -23.16
N ASP A 375 -32.20 28.10 -24.40
CA ASP A 375 -33.29 29.00 -24.80
C ASP A 375 -33.72 28.74 -26.26
N VAL A 376 -34.84 29.34 -26.65
CA VAL A 376 -35.42 29.22 -27.99
C VAL A 376 -35.58 30.60 -28.63
N TRP A 377 -35.26 30.68 -29.93
CA TRP A 377 -35.36 31.90 -30.74
C TRP A 377 -36.03 31.61 -32.07
N GLY A 378 -36.76 32.59 -32.61
CA GLY A 378 -37.36 32.49 -33.93
C GLY A 378 -38.65 33.27 -34.03
N GLU A 379 -39.17 33.40 -35.24
CA GLU A 379 -40.41 34.13 -35.47
C GLU A 379 -41.61 33.45 -34.78
N ALA A 380 -41.61 32.12 -34.71
CA ALA A 380 -42.65 31.38 -34.01
C ALA A 380 -42.75 31.74 -32.52
N VAL A 381 -41.61 31.97 -31.87
CA VAL A 381 -41.52 32.40 -30.45
C VAL A 381 -42.05 33.82 -30.30
N ASN A 382 -41.69 34.72 -31.22
CA ASN A 382 -42.15 36.11 -31.22
C ASN A 382 -43.68 36.19 -31.37
N ILE A 383 -44.27 35.41 -32.28
CA ILE A 383 -45.73 35.36 -32.48
C ILE A 383 -46.44 34.86 -31.23
N ALA A 384 -45.96 33.78 -30.59
CA ALA A 384 -46.53 33.27 -29.33
C ALA A 384 -46.51 34.35 -28.23
N HIS A 385 -45.40 35.07 -28.09
CA HIS A 385 -45.27 36.17 -27.13
C HIS A 385 -46.24 37.33 -27.43
N ARG A 386 -46.40 37.73 -28.70
CA ARG A 386 -47.37 38.77 -29.10
C ARG A 386 -48.81 38.33 -28.83
N LEU A 387 -49.16 37.09 -29.19
CA LEU A 387 -50.48 36.51 -28.87
C LEU A 387 -50.77 36.57 -27.38
N LYS A 388 -49.82 36.17 -26.53
CA LYS A 388 -49.96 36.29 -25.08
C LYS A 388 -50.18 37.73 -24.65
N SER A 389 -49.43 38.68 -25.22
CA SER A 389 -49.43 40.09 -24.77
C SER A 389 -50.77 40.77 -25.07
N SER A 390 -51.37 40.41 -26.20
CA SER A 390 -52.69 40.89 -26.65
C SER A 390 -53.85 40.05 -26.11
N CYS A 391 -53.58 39.00 -25.33
CA CYS A 391 -54.59 38.08 -24.82
C CYS A 391 -55.42 38.73 -23.69
N PRO A 392 -56.77 38.69 -23.77
CA PRO A 392 -57.61 39.07 -22.65
C PRO A 392 -57.36 38.17 -21.42
N PRO A 393 -57.51 38.69 -20.18
CA PRO A 393 -57.34 37.91 -18.97
C PRO A 393 -58.25 36.67 -18.93
N GLY A 394 -57.70 35.52 -18.52
CA GLY A 394 -58.46 34.27 -18.38
C GLY A 394 -58.84 33.61 -19.70
N SER A 395 -58.12 33.91 -20.80
CA SER A 395 -58.38 33.34 -22.12
C SER A 395 -57.10 32.83 -22.80
N ILE A 396 -57.28 32.14 -23.92
CA ILE A 396 -56.21 31.58 -24.75
C ILE A 396 -56.34 32.16 -26.15
N LEU A 397 -55.28 32.82 -26.63
CA LEU A 397 -55.14 33.21 -28.02
C LEU A 397 -54.21 32.24 -28.75
N VAL A 398 -54.61 31.85 -29.95
CA VAL A 398 -53.84 30.98 -30.83
C VAL A 398 -53.57 31.66 -32.18
N SER A 399 -52.51 31.22 -32.86
CA SER A 399 -52.19 31.64 -34.23
C SER A 399 -53.04 30.92 -35.28
N GLU A 400 -52.89 31.33 -36.54
CA GLU A 400 -53.63 30.74 -37.68
C GLU A 400 -53.25 29.30 -37.90
N SER A 401 -51.94 29.02 -37.79
CA SER A 401 -51.38 27.68 -37.95
C SER A 401 -51.97 26.69 -36.95
N VAL A 402 -52.23 27.14 -35.71
CA VAL A 402 -52.84 26.30 -34.66
C VAL A 402 -54.32 26.09 -34.94
N ARG A 403 -55.06 27.16 -35.30
CA ARG A 403 -56.48 27.07 -35.66
C ARG A 403 -56.68 26.08 -36.80
N ASP A 404 -55.92 26.21 -37.89
CA ASP A 404 -56.12 25.41 -39.10
C ASP A 404 -55.98 23.92 -38.80
N ARG A 405 -55.02 23.57 -37.94
CA ARG A 405 -54.73 22.17 -37.58
C ARG A 405 -55.71 21.57 -36.58
N LEU A 406 -56.40 22.41 -35.80
CA LEU A 406 -57.26 21.97 -34.69
C LEU A 406 -58.71 22.43 -34.81
N SER A 407 -59.09 22.98 -35.96
CA SER A 407 -60.44 23.48 -36.25
C SER A 407 -61.53 22.41 -36.14
N ASP A 408 -61.18 21.14 -36.35
CA ASP A 408 -62.08 19.99 -36.19
C ASP A 408 -62.33 19.61 -34.72
N LEU A 409 -61.46 20.04 -33.79
CA LEU A 409 -61.45 19.61 -32.40
C LEU A 409 -61.89 20.70 -31.42
N TYR A 410 -61.67 21.97 -31.75
CA TYR A 410 -61.98 23.10 -30.86
C TYR A 410 -62.66 24.23 -31.62
N GLU A 411 -63.52 24.97 -30.92
CA GLU A 411 -64.17 26.16 -31.46
C GLU A 411 -63.30 27.41 -31.22
N PHE A 412 -63.13 28.21 -32.27
CA PHE A 412 -62.32 29.42 -32.27
C PHE A 412 -63.11 30.65 -32.72
N GLU A 413 -62.93 31.78 -32.04
CA GLU A 413 -63.51 33.07 -32.41
C GLU A 413 -62.41 34.01 -32.96
N PRO A 414 -62.66 34.73 -34.06
CA PRO A 414 -61.68 35.69 -34.56
C PRO A 414 -61.45 36.81 -33.53
N PHE A 415 -60.19 37.17 -33.32
CA PHE A 415 -59.77 38.22 -32.39
C PHE A 415 -58.83 39.19 -33.11
N GLU A 416 -59.24 40.46 -33.20
CA GLU A 416 -58.40 41.51 -33.77
C GLU A 416 -57.42 42.03 -32.72
N ILE A 417 -56.13 41.94 -33.02
CA ILE A 417 -55.08 42.54 -32.21
C ILE A 417 -54.89 43.98 -32.67
N ILE A 418 -55.09 44.92 -31.75
CA ILE A 418 -54.83 46.35 -31.95
C ILE A 418 -53.51 46.67 -31.26
N GLU A 419 -52.40 46.72 -32.02
CA GLU A 419 -51.10 47.19 -31.49
C GLU A 419 -50.94 48.72 -31.70
N GLU A 420 -50.34 49.41 -30.72
CA GLU A 420 -50.16 50.87 -30.68
C GLU A 420 -48.89 51.37 -31.42
N SER A 421 -48.31 50.61 -32.35
CA SER A 421 -47.07 50.97 -33.07
C SER A 421 -46.95 50.26 -34.43
N ASP A 422 -46.12 50.80 -35.35
CA ASP A 422 -45.83 50.42 -36.76
C ASP A 422 -45.50 48.93 -37.06
N LYS A 423 -46.26 47.99 -36.53
CA LYS A 423 -46.10 46.56 -36.75
C LYS A 423 -47.33 46.01 -37.46
N GLU A 424 -47.09 45.11 -38.41
CA GLU A 424 -48.13 44.45 -39.19
C GLU A 424 -49.15 43.76 -38.27
N SER A 425 -50.43 44.03 -38.50
CA SER A 425 -51.52 43.30 -37.87
C SER A 425 -51.44 41.83 -38.31
N PHE A 426 -51.44 40.92 -37.34
CA PHE A 426 -51.46 39.48 -37.61
C PHE A 426 -52.75 38.88 -37.03
N PRO A 427 -53.35 37.91 -37.74
CA PRO A 427 -54.63 37.37 -37.33
C PRO A 427 -54.45 36.47 -36.09
N ALA A 428 -55.39 36.57 -35.15
CA ALA A 428 -55.42 35.79 -33.93
C ALA A 428 -56.81 35.20 -33.70
N TRP A 429 -56.84 34.06 -33.00
CA TRP A 429 -58.09 33.37 -32.68
C TRP A 429 -58.17 33.09 -31.20
N LYS A 430 -59.30 33.43 -30.60
CA LYS A 430 -59.60 33.13 -29.22
C LYS A 430 -60.23 31.75 -29.13
N LEU A 431 -59.67 30.87 -28.31
CA LEU A 431 -60.26 29.56 -28.04
C LEU A 431 -61.55 29.74 -27.23
N ARG A 432 -62.66 29.18 -27.70
CA ARG A 432 -63.91 29.13 -26.94
C ARG A 432 -63.87 27.94 -25.99
N HIS A 433 -63.83 28.23 -24.70
CA HIS A 433 -63.87 27.21 -23.65
C HIS A 433 -65.08 27.42 -22.72
N HIS A 434 -65.76 26.34 -22.35
CA HIS A 434 -66.96 26.36 -21.49
C HIS A 434 -66.60 26.46 -19.99
N LEU A 435 -65.73 27.40 -19.67
CA LEU A 435 -65.34 27.72 -18.31
C LEU A 435 -66.09 29.01 -17.93
N PRO A 436 -67.03 28.97 -16.96
CA PRO A 436 -67.88 30.12 -16.64
C PRO A 436 -67.04 31.35 -16.30
N ALA A 437 -67.49 32.53 -16.76
CA ALA A 437 -66.84 33.79 -16.46
C ALA A 437 -66.80 34.03 -14.95
N GLN A 438 -65.66 34.48 -14.43
CA GLN A 438 -65.55 34.97 -13.05
C GLN A 438 -66.41 36.23 -12.94
N THR A 439 -67.54 36.16 -12.23
CA THR A 439 -68.24 37.36 -11.73
C THR A 439 -67.39 37.99 -10.63
N GLU A 440 -67.23 39.32 -10.67
CA GLU A 440 -66.57 40.10 -9.63
C GLU A 440 -67.11 39.73 -8.22
N PRO A 441 -66.26 39.55 -7.20
CA PRO A 441 -66.76 39.36 -5.84
C PRO A 441 -67.27 40.70 -5.30
N SER A 442 -68.59 40.80 -5.14
CA SER A 442 -69.22 41.77 -4.26
C SER A 442 -68.68 41.63 -2.84
N GLU A 443 -68.44 42.77 -2.17
CA GLU A 443 -67.91 42.93 -0.81
C GLU A 443 -68.28 41.80 0.18
N PRO A 444 -67.35 41.38 1.07
CA PRO A 444 -67.66 40.33 2.03
C PRO A 444 -68.67 40.82 3.07
N SER A 445 -69.87 40.25 3.03
CA SER A 445 -70.89 40.46 4.06
C SER A 445 -70.39 39.96 5.42
N LYS A 446 -70.63 40.76 6.46
CA LYS A 446 -70.31 40.51 7.87
C LYS A 446 -71.14 39.34 8.45
N LYS A 447 -70.96 38.11 7.99
CA LYS A 447 -71.48 36.89 8.65
C LYS A 447 -70.55 35.69 8.43
N SER A 448 -69.31 35.78 8.90
CA SER A 448 -68.51 34.60 9.31
C SER A 448 -67.35 35.02 10.23
N GLN A 449 -67.66 35.82 11.25
CA GLN A 449 -66.79 36.01 12.42
C GLN A 449 -67.41 35.23 13.60
N ALA A 450 -67.40 33.90 13.55
CA ALA A 450 -67.61 33.03 14.71
C ALA A 450 -67.50 31.54 14.32
N ALA A 451 -66.34 31.07 13.87
CA ALA A 451 -65.92 29.68 14.06
C ALA A 451 -64.47 29.47 13.60
N LYS A 452 -63.68 28.87 14.49
CA LYS A 452 -62.32 28.32 14.32
C LYS A 452 -61.14 29.32 14.41
N LYS A 453 -60.77 29.60 15.66
CA LYS A 453 -59.40 29.92 16.07
C LYS A 453 -58.45 28.77 15.71
N ALA A 454 -57.28 29.16 15.22
CA ALA A 454 -56.14 28.33 14.85
C ALA A 454 -55.53 27.54 16.03
N GLN A 455 -55.03 26.34 15.72
CA GLN A 455 -53.89 25.71 16.41
C GLN A 455 -52.61 26.04 15.63
N PRO A 456 -51.50 26.40 16.29
CA PRO A 456 -50.23 26.63 15.60
C PRO A 456 -49.43 25.32 15.53
N VAL A 457 -48.89 24.99 14.36
CA VAL A 457 -47.77 24.06 14.24
C VAL A 457 -46.53 24.90 13.92
N LYS A 458 -45.66 25.03 14.94
CA LYS A 458 -44.35 25.67 14.81
C LYS A 458 -43.39 24.73 14.09
N GLY A 459 -42.58 25.32 13.21
CA GLY A 459 -41.53 24.66 12.45
C GLY A 459 -40.37 24.14 13.30
N ASN A 460 -39.58 23.27 12.66
CA ASN A 460 -38.38 22.67 13.22
C ASN A 460 -37.20 22.99 12.30
N SER A 461 -36.35 23.92 12.72
CA SER A 461 -34.90 23.99 12.47
C SER A 461 -34.36 24.92 13.58
N ALA A 462 -33.22 24.72 14.25
CA ALA A 462 -32.05 23.94 13.93
C ALA A 462 -31.25 23.59 15.21
N VAL A 463 -30.38 22.61 15.04
CA VAL A 463 -29.09 22.34 15.71
C VAL A 463 -28.41 23.57 16.36
N LYS A 464 -28.12 23.54 17.68
CA LYS A 464 -26.76 23.46 18.31
C LYS A 464 -26.77 23.80 19.83
N ALA A 465 -26.03 22.96 20.57
CA ALA A 465 -25.25 23.25 21.80
C ALA A 465 -26.00 23.66 23.09
N LYS A 466 -25.85 22.89 24.19
CA LYS A 466 -24.73 22.93 25.16
C LYS A 466 -25.20 22.46 26.56
N LEU A 467 -24.44 21.52 27.14
CA LEU A 467 -24.18 21.19 28.56
C LEU A 467 -25.34 20.96 29.57
N ALA A 468 -25.13 19.90 30.37
CA ALA A 468 -25.36 19.71 31.83
C ALA A 468 -26.62 20.36 32.46
N ASP A 469 -27.44 19.67 33.26
CA ASP A 469 -27.05 18.99 34.50
C ASP A 469 -28.26 18.24 35.09
N GLU A 470 -27.98 17.31 36.01
CA GLU A 470 -28.81 16.86 37.15
C GLU A 470 -30.33 16.61 36.95
N THR A 471 -30.92 15.42 37.08
CA THR A 471 -31.01 14.48 38.22
C THR A 471 -32.12 13.49 37.82
N GLY A 472 -31.97 12.16 37.94
CA GLY A 472 -32.23 11.40 39.17
C GLY A 472 -33.39 10.39 38.95
N ALA A 473 -33.16 9.15 39.39
CA ALA A 473 -34.03 7.95 39.43
C ALA A 473 -33.80 6.96 38.27
N GLY A 474 -33.37 5.71 38.48
CA GLY A 474 -33.23 4.92 39.69
C GLY A 474 -33.68 3.50 39.37
N THR A 475 -32.75 2.57 39.13
CA THR A 475 -33.04 1.14 39.33
C THR A 475 -31.78 0.35 39.68
N VAL A 476 -31.97 -0.48 40.68
CA VAL A 476 -31.04 -1.31 41.45
C VAL A 476 -30.50 -2.50 40.66
N ALA A 477 -29.20 -2.79 40.77
CA ALA A 477 -28.67 -4.16 40.78
C ALA A 477 -27.20 -4.21 41.28
N THR A 478 -27.07 -4.49 42.57
CA THR A 478 -26.03 -5.28 43.27
C THR A 478 -24.75 -5.72 42.53
N GLY A 479 -23.59 -5.42 43.14
CA GLY A 479 -22.34 -6.13 42.88
C GLY A 479 -21.13 -5.55 43.62
N LYS A 480 -20.89 -6.00 44.85
CA LYS A 480 -19.69 -5.72 45.66
C LYS A 480 -18.42 -6.21 44.95
N THR A 481 -17.32 -5.43 45.01
CA THR A 481 -16.08 -5.80 45.72
C THR A 481 -15.07 -4.64 45.72
N SER A 482 -14.53 -4.41 46.91
CA SER A 482 -13.54 -3.41 47.30
C SER A 482 -12.13 -3.70 46.78
N SER A 483 -11.36 -2.68 46.44
CA SER A 483 -10.00 -2.49 46.98
C SER A 483 -9.49 -1.09 46.67
N GLU A 484 -9.09 -0.45 47.75
CA GLU A 484 -8.58 0.88 47.97
C GLU A 484 -7.07 0.94 47.67
N VAL A 485 -6.54 2.14 47.39
CA VAL A 485 -5.33 2.76 48.02
C VAL A 485 -4.51 3.65 47.05
N ALA A 486 -4.29 4.86 47.57
CA ALA A 486 -3.18 5.82 47.40
C ALA A 486 -3.13 6.78 46.21
N ALA A 487 -3.33 8.05 46.57
CA ALA A 487 -2.94 9.26 45.88
C ALA A 487 -1.57 9.76 46.39
N GLU A 488 -0.82 10.45 45.52
CA GLU A 488 0.19 11.46 45.87
C GLU A 488 0.23 12.54 44.76
N PRO A 489 0.60 13.80 45.07
CA PRO A 489 0.30 14.99 44.24
C PRO A 489 1.48 15.41 43.33
N PRO A 490 1.25 16.30 42.33
CA PRO A 490 2.34 16.87 41.55
C PRO A 490 2.88 18.17 42.15
N ASP A 491 4.22 18.24 42.12
CA ASP A 491 5.07 19.33 42.59
C ASP A 491 5.14 20.49 41.57
N ASP A 492 5.25 21.69 42.12
CA ASP A 492 5.42 22.97 41.44
C ASP A 492 6.85 23.09 40.87
N GLY A 493 7.01 23.93 39.83
CA GLY A 493 8.24 24.72 39.75
C GLY A 493 8.88 24.94 38.39
N ALA A 494 8.82 26.20 37.97
CA ALA A 494 9.91 26.98 37.37
C ALA A 494 10.18 26.87 35.85
N SER A 495 9.60 27.83 35.12
CA SER A 495 10.37 28.71 34.21
C SER A 495 11.01 29.84 35.05
N PRO A 496 12.15 30.48 34.70
CA PRO A 496 12.19 31.39 33.53
C PRO A 496 13.56 31.57 32.85
N SER A 497 13.54 32.15 31.64
CA SER A 497 14.27 33.40 31.27
C SER A 497 14.81 33.39 29.84
N ALA A 498 14.54 34.50 29.17
CA ALA A 498 15.11 34.95 27.91
C ALA A 498 16.62 35.16 27.98
N ILE A 499 17.32 34.92 26.86
CA ILE A 499 18.16 35.86 26.07
C ILE A 499 18.03 35.42 24.62
#